data_AF-E3GFU3-F1
#
_entry.id   AF-E3GFU3-F1
#
_cell.length_a   1.000
_cell.length_b   1.000
_cell.length_c   1.000
_cell.angle_alpha   90.00
_cell.angle_beta   90.00
_cell.angle_gamma   90.00
#
_symmetry.space_group_name_H-M   'P 1'
#
loop_
_entity.id
_entity.type
_entity.pdbx_description
1 polymer ?
#
loop_
_entity_poly.entity_id
_entity_poly.type
_entity_poly.pdbx_seq_one_letter_code
_entity_poly.pdbx_strand_id
1 'polypeptide(L)' 'MTVKSEYYTDFEETINKYDIPEEAAPFAAESLQSVEELLFGFMIYLIS' A
#
# COMPACT_ATOMS: atom_id res chain seq x y z
N MET A 1 -21.36 -0.09 -5.14
CA MET A 1 -20.79 0.59 -3.97
C MET A 1 -19.29 0.46 -4.10
N THR A 2 -18.61 1.54 -4.50
CA THR A 2 -17.16 1.52 -4.65
C THR A 2 -16.57 1.76 -3.26
N VAL A 3 -16.00 0.73 -2.66
CA VAL A 3 -15.30 0.87 -1.38
C VAL A 3 -14.05 1.72 -1.65
N LYS A 4 -14.13 3.02 -1.40
CA LYS A 4 -12.94 3.87 -1.30
C LYS A 4 -12.31 3.59 0.05
N SER A 5 -11.39 2.64 0.09
CA SER A 5 -10.55 2.45 1.26
C SER A 5 -9.66 3.68 1.42
N GLU A 6 -9.45 4.14 2.66
CA GLU A 6 -8.47 5.19 2.95
C GLU A 6 -7.01 4.74 2.71
N TYR A 7 -6.82 3.43 2.54
CA TYR A 7 -5.53 2.74 2.44
C TYR A 7 -5.34 1.99 1.10
N TYR A 8 -6.43 1.59 0.42
CA TYR A 8 -6.39 1.05 -0.94
C TYR A 8 -6.71 2.19 -1.91
N THR A 9 -5.73 3.05 -2.10
CA THR A 9 -5.76 4.14 -3.09
C THR A 9 -4.70 3.88 -4.15
N ASP A 10 -4.89 4.47 -5.33
CA ASP A 10 -3.92 4.37 -6.43
C ASP A 10 -2.52 4.78 -5.93
N PHE A 11 -1.46 4.17 -6.46
CA PHE A 11 -0.09 4.46 -6.03
C PHE A 11 0.21 5.95 -6.17
N GLU A 12 -0.25 6.56 -7.27
CA GLU A 12 -0.10 7.98 -7.54
C GLU A 12 -0.87 8.85 -6.53
N GLU A 13 -2.06 8.41 -6.11
CA GLU A 13 -2.87 9.09 -5.09
C GLU A 13 -2.20 9.02 -3.70
N THR A 14 -1.50 7.93 -3.42
CA THR A 14 -0.75 7.71 -2.17
C THR A 14 0.53 8.55 -2.10
N ILE A 15 1.30 8.61 -3.19
CA ILE A 15 2.48 9.48 -3.31
C ILE A 15 2.10 10.94 -3.06
N ASN A 16 1.02 11.40 -3.70
CA ASN A 16 0.52 12.77 -3.55
C ASN A 16 -0.04 13.05 -2.14
N LYS A 17 -0.75 12.10 -1.52
CA LYS A 17 -1.33 12.25 -0.18
C LYS A 17 -0.27 12.43 0.91
N TYR A 18 0.84 11.70 0.80
CA TYR A 18 1.93 11.74 1.78
C TYR A 18 3.08 12.67 1.39
N ASP A 19 2.90 13.45 0.32
CA ASP A 19 3.88 14.42 -0.19
C ASP A 19 5.26 13.77 -0.39
N ILE A 20 5.25 12.52 -0.87
CA ILE A 20 6.47 11.72 -1.04
C ILE A 20 7.23 12.29 -2.24
N PRO A 21 8.51 12.68 -2.07
CA PRO A 21 9.33 13.15 -3.19
C PRO A 21 9.37 12.09 -4.30
N GLU A 22 9.27 12.48 -5.57
CA GLU A 22 9.30 11.54 -6.71
C GLU A 22 10.54 10.64 -6.69
N GLU A 23 11.66 11.17 -6.21
CA GLU A 23 12.93 10.45 -6.04
C GLU A 23 12.83 9.30 -5.02
N ALA A 24 11.95 9.44 -4.01
CA ALA A 24 11.70 8.47 -2.95
C ALA A 24 10.50 7.56 -3.24
N ALA A 25 9.72 7.86 -4.29
CA ALA A 25 8.58 7.05 -4.72
C ALA A 25 8.89 5.56 -4.93
N PRO A 26 9.98 5.15 -5.64
CA PRO A 26 10.28 3.73 -5.82
C PRO A 26 10.60 3.01 -4.51
N PHE A 27 11.28 3.67 -3.57
CA PHE A 27 11.57 3.12 -2.25
C PHE A 27 10.32 3.00 -1.38
N ALA A 28 9.43 4.00 -1.45
CA ALA A 28 8.14 3.97 -0.77
C ALA A 28 7.22 2.87 -1.35
N ALA A 29 7.22 2.66 -2.67
CA ALA A 29 6.45 1.61 -3.34
C ALA A 29 6.83 0.21 -2.83
N GLU A 30 8.12 -0.09 -2.82
CA GLU A 30 8.65 -1.38 -2.37
C GLU A 30 8.33 -1.62 -0.89
N SER A 31 8.49 -0.59 -0.06
CA SER A 31 8.20 -0.67 1.37
C SER A 31 6.71 -0.88 1.65
N LEU A 32 5.83 -0.17 0.95
CA LEU A 32 4.37 -0.29 1.10
C LEU A 32 3.88 -1.67 0.64
N GLN A 33 4.33 -2.11 -0.54
CA GLN A 33 3.99 -3.42 -1.10
C GLN A 33 4.41 -4.57 -0.16
N SER A 34 5.62 -4.49 0.41
CA SER A 34 6.14 -5.51 1.33
C SER A 34 5.29 -5.65 2.60
N VAL A 35 4.75 -4.54 3.11
CA VAL A 35 3.86 -4.54 4.29
C VAL A 35 2.48 -5.13 3.94
N GLU A 36 1.94 -4.82 2.77
CA GLU A 36 0.70 -5.43 2.29
C GLU A 36 0.85 -6.95 2.13
N GLU A 37 1.92 -7.42 1.50
CA GLU A 37 2.19 -8.85 1.31
C GLU A 37 2.33 -9.58 2.65
N LEU A 38 2.98 -8.96 3.64
CA LEU A 38 3.09 -9.51 4.99
C LEU A 38 1.70 -9.66 5.65
N LEU A 39 0.87 -8.61 5.58
CA LEU A 39 -0.47 -8.62 6.16
C LEU A 39 -1.39 -9.63 5.46
N PHE A 40 -1.35 -9.69 4.13
CA PHE A 40 -2.11 -10.68 3.36
C PHE A 40 -1.64 -12.10 3.66
N GLY A 41 -0.33 -12.35 3.72
CA GLY A 41 0.23 -13.65 4.09
C GLY A 41 -0.20 -14.08 5.49
N PHE A 42 -0.19 -13.16 6.45
CA PHE A 42 -0.67 -13.42 7.80
C PHE A 42 -2.17 -13.71 7.85
N MET A 43 -2.99 -12.95 7.13
CA MET A 43 -4.42 -13.21 7.03
C MET A 43 -4.70 -14.58 6.42
N ILE A 44 -4.00 -14.96 5.34
CA ILE A 44 -4.12 -16.29 4.72
C ILE A 44 -3.77 -17.39 5.73
N TYR A 45 -2.68 -17.22 6.49
CA TYR A 45 -2.29 -18.18 7.54
C TYR A 45 -3.36 -18.37 8.62
N LEU A 46 -4.08 -17.31 9.01
CA LEU A 46 -5.11 -17.38 10.04
C LEU A 46 -6.41 -18.04 9.58
N ILE A 47 -6.69 -18.03 8.28
CA ILE A 47 -7.90 -18.63 7.69
C ILE A 47 -7.65 -20.01 7.06
N SER A 48 -6.40 -20.46 7.02
CA SER A 48 -5.96 -21.81 6.61
C SER A 48 -5.91 -22.78 7.77
#